data_AF-A0A947AXB3-F1
#
_entry.id   AF-A0A947AXB3-F1
#
_cell.length_a   1.000
_cell.length_b   1.000
_cell.length_c   1.000
_cell.angle_alpha   90.00
_cell.angle_beta   90.00
_cell.angle_gamma   90.00
#
_symmetry.space_group_name_H-M   'P 1'
#
loop_
_entity.id
_entity.type
_entity.pdbx_description
1 polymer ?
#
loop_
_entity_poly.entity_id
_entity_poly.type
_entity_poly.pdbx_seq_one_letter_code
_entity_poly.pdbx_strand_id
1 'polypeptide(L)'
;MMKQLLSTIIACTALTLFAGVASSADYKWDMTSGYAPTSQHGRSQAIFEKLVEEKSGGRIEITNHYSASLGYKDIGIFDAVSDGVV
;
A
#
# COMPACT_ATOMS: atom_id res chain seq x y z
N MET A 1 -47.16 -8.93 3.88
CA MET A 1 -46.07 -9.89 4.18
C MET A 1 -45.07 -10.02 3.03
N MET A 2 -45.47 -10.30 1.78
CA MET A 2 -44.54 -10.41 0.63
C MET A 2 -43.68 -9.16 0.38
N LYS A 3 -44.22 -7.94 0.54
CA LYS A 3 -43.45 -6.68 0.39
C LYS A 3 -42.31 -6.55 1.41
N GLN A 4 -42.53 -7.00 2.64
CA GLN A 4 -41.53 -6.98 3.71
C GLN A 4 -40.45 -8.02 3.43
N LEU A 5 -40.84 -9.21 2.95
CA LEU A 5 -39.91 -10.26 2.52
C LEU A 5 -39.01 -9.80 1.36
N LEU A 6 -39.59 -9.11 0.37
CA LEU A 6 -38.86 -8.54 -0.76
C LEU A 6 -37.86 -7.47 -0.32
N SER A 7 -38.27 -6.58 0.59
CA SER A 7 -37.41 -5.54 1.17
C SER A 7 -36.25 -6.14 1.98
N THR A 8 -36.48 -7.22 2.74
CA THR A 8 -35.44 -7.91 3.49
C THR A 8 -34.42 -8.59 2.57
N ILE A 9 -34.86 -9.24 1.49
CA ILE A 9 -33.96 -9.88 0.52
C ILE A 9 -33.07 -8.83 -0.17
N ILE A 10 -33.64 -7.69 -0.57
CA ILE A 10 -32.88 -6.60 -1.20
C ILE A 10 -31.83 -6.02 -0.24
N ALA A 11 -32.19 -5.84 1.04
CA ALA A 11 -31.26 -5.33 2.06
C ALA A 11 -30.10 -6.30 2.34
N CYS A 12 -30.36 -7.61 2.37
CA CYS A 12 -29.32 -8.63 2.56
C CYS A 12 -28.36 -8.73 1.37
N THR A 13 -28.86 -8.64 0.14
CA THR A 13 -28.02 -8.64 -1.06
C THR A 13 -27.11 -7.40 -1.13
N ALA A 14 -27.61 -6.24 -0.70
CA ALA A 14 -26.81 -5.01 -0.65
C ALA A 14 -25.59 -5.13 0.30
N LEU A 15 -25.74 -5.82 1.45
CA LEU A 15 -24.64 -6.02 2.40
C LEU A 15 -23.53 -6.92 1.85
N THR A 16 -23.86 -7.89 0.99
CA THR A 16 -22.85 -8.78 0.39
C THR A 16 -22.03 -8.12 -0.72
N LEU A 17 -22.55 -7.08 -1.37
CA LEU A 17 -21.86 -6.35 -2.44
C LEU A 17 -20.72 -5.46 -1.92
N PHE A 18 -20.75 -5.07 -0.63
CA PHE A 18 -19.67 -4.28 -0.01
C PHE A 18 -18.67 -5.13 0.79
N ALA A 19 -18.93 -6.43 0.95
CA ALA A 19 -18.04 -7.33 1.70
C ALA A 19 -16.78 -7.75 0.93
N GLY A 20 -16.76 -7.60 -0.39
CA GLY A 20 -15.59 -7.86 -1.22
C GLY A 20 -14.93 -6.57 -1.62
N VAL A 21 -13.89 -6.14 -0.89
CA VAL A 21 -12.69 -5.37 -1.33
C VAL A 21 -12.00 -4.60 -0.19
N ALA A 22 -12.34 -4.82 1.08
CA ALA A 22 -11.49 -4.37 2.17
C ALA A 22 -10.23 -5.26 2.25
N SER A 23 -9.36 -5.19 1.24
CA SER A 23 -8.02 -5.78 1.26
C SER A 23 -7.12 -4.78 1.98
N SER A 24 -7.05 -4.91 3.31
CA SER A 24 -5.92 -4.29 4.02
C SER A 24 -4.64 -4.96 3.53
N ALA A 25 -3.61 -4.18 3.23
CA ALA A 25 -2.30 -4.75 2.95
C ALA A 25 -1.87 -5.64 4.14
N ASP A 26 -1.36 -6.83 3.84
CA ASP A 26 -0.77 -7.73 4.84
C ASP A 26 0.53 -7.13 5.38
N TYR A 27 1.26 -6.41 4.52
CA TYR A 27 2.54 -5.79 4.80
C TYR A 27 2.56 -4.36 4.30
N LYS A 28 2.98 -3.43 5.16
CA LYS A 28 3.25 -2.04 4.83
C LYS A 28 4.75 -1.80 5.04
N TRP A 29 5.44 -1.37 3.99
CA TRP A 29 6.88 -1.10 4.02
C TRP A 29 7.16 0.36 3.73
N ASP A 30 8.17 0.93 4.38
CA ASP A 30 8.54 2.34 4.24
C ASP A 30 9.88 2.45 3.52
N MET A 31 9.89 2.70 2.21
CA MET A 31 11.14 2.71 1.45
C MET A 31 11.77 4.10 1.41
N THR A 32 12.89 4.27 2.13
CA THR A 32 13.65 5.52 2.14
C THR A 32 14.60 5.66 0.93
N SER A 33 14.76 6.90 0.44
CA SER A 33 15.62 7.21 -0.71
C SER A 33 16.24 8.59 -0.56
N GLY A 34 17.53 8.71 -0.86
CA GLY A 34 18.22 10.00 -0.93
C GLY A 34 17.87 10.81 -2.19
N TYR A 35 17.19 10.20 -3.17
CA TYR A 35 16.92 10.81 -4.46
C TYR A 35 15.57 11.52 -4.49
N ALA A 36 15.49 12.57 -5.31
CA ALA A 36 14.24 13.27 -5.59
C ALA A 36 13.29 12.40 -6.44
N PRO A 37 11.95 12.55 -6.30
CA PRO A 37 10.98 11.77 -7.07
C PRO A 37 11.08 12.02 -8.59
N THR A 38 11.55 13.19 -9.00
CA THR A 38 11.75 13.58 -10.41
C THR A 38 13.05 13.05 -11.01
N SER A 39 13.93 12.44 -10.22
CA SER A 39 15.16 11.81 -10.72
C SER A 39 14.87 10.47 -11.42
N GLN A 40 15.84 9.93 -12.16
CA GLN A 40 15.70 8.58 -12.73
C GLN A 40 15.51 7.53 -11.63
N HIS A 41 16.24 7.62 -10.53
CA HIS A 41 16.11 6.73 -9.39
C HIS A 41 14.72 6.82 -8.75
N GLY A 42 14.21 8.04 -8.54
CA GLY A 42 12.86 8.25 -7.99
C GLY A 42 11.76 7.68 -8.87
N ARG A 43 11.86 7.85 -10.19
CA ARG A 43 10.91 7.24 -11.14
C ARG A 43 10.97 5.71 -11.14
N SER A 44 12.17 5.13 -11.12
CA SER A 44 12.34 3.67 -11.02
C SER A 44 11.74 3.12 -9.72
N GLN A 45 11.89 3.87 -8.62
CA GLN A 45 11.36 3.51 -7.32
C GLN A 45 9.81 3.53 -7.28
N ALA A 46 9.18 4.53 -7.90
CA ALA A 46 7.73 4.58 -8.06
C ALA A 46 7.20 3.43 -8.95
N ILE A 47 7.95 3.04 -9.98
CA ILE A 47 7.60 1.86 -10.80
C ILE A 47 7.69 0.58 -9.98
N PHE A 48 8.72 0.45 -9.14
CA PHE A 48 8.88 -0.70 -8.26
C PHE A 48 7.73 -0.83 -7.26
N GLU A 49 7.37 0.26 -6.56
CA GLU A 49 6.19 0.33 -5.67
C GLU A 49 4.94 -0.24 -6.37
N LYS A 50 4.62 0.32 -7.56
CA LYS A 50 3.45 -0.10 -8.33
C LYS A 50 3.49 -1.57 -8.72
N LEU A 51 4.65 -2.06 -9.16
CA LEU A 51 4.81 -3.47 -9.54
C LEU A 51 4.68 -4.40 -8.33
N VAL A 52 5.17 -4.01 -7.16
CA VAL A 52 5.01 -4.82 -5.94
C VAL A 52 3.56 -4.89 -5.54
N GLU A 53 2.84 -3.77 -5.55
CA GLU A 53 1.40 -3.76 -5.27
C GLU A 53 0.63 -4.67 -6.25
N GLU A 54 0.87 -4.53 -7.56
CA GLU A 54 0.21 -5.32 -8.59
C GLU A 54 0.55 -6.82 -8.48
N LYS A 55 1.83 -7.16 -8.36
CA LYS A 55 2.28 -8.57 -8.36
C LYS A 55 2.02 -9.27 -7.04
N SER A 56 1.88 -8.53 -5.93
CA SER A 56 1.47 -9.10 -4.65
C SER A 56 -0.05 -9.25 -4.52
N GLY A 57 -0.83 -8.73 -5.48
CA GLY A 57 -2.28 -8.69 -5.38
C GLY A 57 -2.78 -7.75 -4.27
N GLY A 58 -2.07 -6.65 -4.02
CA GLY A 58 -2.38 -5.67 -2.97
C GLY A 58 -1.98 -6.11 -1.55
N ARG A 59 -1.25 -7.22 -1.41
CA ARG A 59 -0.80 -7.72 -0.09
C ARG A 59 0.38 -6.93 0.46
N ILE A 60 1.17 -6.31 -0.40
CA ILE A 60 2.32 -5.48 -0.01
C ILE A 60 2.08 -4.06 -0.53
N GLU A 61 2.05 -3.12 0.41
CA GLU A 61 1.96 -1.68 0.17
C GLU A 61 3.31 -1.05 0.51
N ILE A 62 3.86 -0.24 -0.40
CA ILE A 62 5.14 0.45 -0.18
C ILE A 62 4.89 1.95 -0.15
N THR A 63 5.33 2.62 0.90
CA THR A 63 5.35 4.09 0.97
C THR A 63 6.75 4.60 0.67
N ASN A 64 6.88 5.42 -0.37
CA ASN A 64 8.17 5.98 -0.77
C ASN A 64 8.49 7.29 -0.04
N HIS A 65 9.65 7.34 0.61
CA HIS A 65 10.17 8.49 1.35
C HIS A 65 11.40 9.07 0.66
N TYR A 66 11.17 10.02 -0.25
CA TYR A 66 12.20 10.63 -1.09
C TYR A 66 13.03 11.71 -0.39
N SER A 67 14.16 12.07 -0.99
CA SER A 67 15.03 13.17 -0.56
C SER A 67 15.45 13.09 0.93
N ALA A 68 15.65 11.87 1.45
CA ALA A 68 15.96 11.62 2.86
C ALA A 68 14.94 12.23 3.83
N SER A 69 13.64 12.22 3.48
CA SER A 69 12.57 12.81 4.31
C SER A 69 12.44 12.19 5.71
N LEU A 70 12.90 10.94 5.88
CA LEU A 70 12.95 10.25 7.18
C LEU A 70 14.24 10.52 7.97
N GLY A 71 15.14 11.37 7.48
CA GLY A 71 16.37 11.75 8.16
C GLY A 71 17.57 10.80 7.95
N TYR A 72 17.39 9.71 7.21
CA TYR A 72 18.46 8.76 6.89
C TYR A 72 19.18 9.15 5.59
N LYS A 73 20.50 9.39 5.66
CA LYS A 73 21.38 9.59 4.50
C LYS A 73 22.44 8.50 4.42
N ASP A 74 22.67 8.01 3.20
CA ASP A 74 23.75 7.17 2.67
C ASP A 74 24.31 6.05 3.58
N ILE A 75 25.01 6.36 4.68
CA ILE A 75 25.53 5.37 5.63
C ILE A 75 24.42 4.80 6.51
N GLY A 76 23.47 5.63 6.93
CA GLY A 76 22.42 5.23 7.89
C GLY A 76 21.25 4.45 7.30
N ILE A 77 21.17 4.31 5.96
CA ILE A 77 20.07 3.58 5.31
C ILE A 77 20.20 2.08 5.56
N PHE A 78 21.43 1.54 5.52
CA PHE A 78 21.65 0.12 5.79
C PHE A 78 21.33 -0.24 7.24
N ASP A 79 21.71 0.62 8.19
CA ASP A 79 21.36 0.46 9.60
C ASP A 79 19.84 0.56 9.79
N ALA A 80 19.16 1.52 9.14
CA ALA A 80 17.71 1.68 9.24
C ALA A 80 16.94 0.45 8.71
N VAL A 81 17.41 -0.17 7.62
CA VAL A 81 16.85 -1.44 7.10
C VAL A 81 17.17 -2.60 8.05
N SER A 82 18.39 -2.69 8.57
CA SER A 82 18.81 -3.74 9.50
C SER A 82 18.00 -3.70 10.80
N ASP A 83 17.70 -2.51 11.29
CA ASP A 83 16.94 -2.27 12.51
C ASP A 83 15.42 -2.34 12.28
N GLY A 84 14.97 -2.49 11.02
CA GLY A 84 13.56 -2.61 10.64
C GLY A 84 12.75 -1.32 10.82
N VAL A 85 13.42 -0.16 10.77
CA VAL A 85 12.77 1.15 10.89
C VAL A 85 12.13 1.59 9.55
N VAL A 86 12.56 0.95 8.45
CA VAL A 86 12.13 1.16 7.06
C VAL A 86 11.99 -0.18 6.34
#